data_AF-A0A6F8YDC6-F1
#
_entry.id   AF-A0A6F8YDC6-F1
#
_cell.length_a   1.000
_cell.length_b   1.000
_cell.length_c   1.000
_cell.angle_alpha   90.00
_cell.angle_beta   90.00
_cell.angle_gamma   90.00
#
_symmetry.space_group_name_H-M   'P 1'
#
loop_
_entity.id
_entity.type
_entity.pdbx_description
1 polymer ?
#
loop_
_entity_poly.entity_id
_entity_poly.type
_entity_poly.pdbx_seq_one_letter_code
_entity_poly.pdbx_strand_id
1 'polypeptide(L)'
;MSASIRAVLTPAPAGPPVSLRAYRDFYRDPASRLALLVTTLTMCYVGGLAMFWFHAIYLDEGGPAISWVVHWLLDSSFGFVALTPALALIMPFAVWAARTVAPASRHLIPWLYAAVAGTAFALVTTPGPIAHDLIVGRGTWVAEQVTQALGDPSAPLAPAADYPPLAAMAQQLGAGVPLYVALMVLTTAVLRALLKPAAPGRS
;
A
#
# COMPACT_ATOMS: atom_id res chain seq x y z
N MET A 1 -20.03 -18.72 5.96
CA MET A 1 -19.80 -17.54 6.83
C MET A 1 -18.95 -16.54 6.07
N SER A 2 -19.41 -15.29 5.95
CA SER A 2 -18.67 -14.25 5.21
C SER A 2 -17.57 -13.67 6.10
N ALA A 3 -16.32 -13.69 5.63
CA ALA A 3 -15.23 -12.97 6.26
C ALA A 3 -15.45 -11.46 6.08
N SER A 4 -15.13 -10.63 7.07
CA SER A 4 -15.22 -9.17 6.98
C SER A 4 -13.98 -8.57 7.62
N ILE A 5 -13.61 -7.31 7.29
CA ILE A 5 -12.57 -6.60 8.05
C ILE A 5 -12.92 -6.52 9.54
N ARG A 6 -14.21 -6.53 9.87
CA ARG A 6 -14.68 -6.64 11.26
C ARG A 6 -14.17 -7.90 11.93
N ALA A 7 -13.77 -8.96 11.23
CA ALA A 7 -13.17 -10.14 11.84
C ALA A 7 -11.73 -9.91 12.37
N VAL A 8 -11.07 -8.82 11.96
CA VAL A 8 -9.85 -8.27 12.59
C VAL A 8 -10.20 -7.42 13.80
N LEU A 9 -11.44 -6.92 13.85
CA LEU A 9 -11.95 -5.99 14.86
C LEU A 9 -12.85 -6.67 15.91
N THR A 10 -13.38 -7.87 15.64
CA THR A 10 -14.43 -8.60 16.38
C THR A 10 -14.30 -10.12 16.13
N PRO A 11 -14.82 -10.98 17.03
CA PRO A 11 -14.61 -12.42 16.97
C PRO A 11 -15.65 -13.14 16.08
N ALA A 12 -15.44 -13.23 14.76
CA ALA A 12 -16.25 -14.09 13.87
C ALA A 12 -15.38 -14.96 12.94
N PRO A 13 -15.55 -16.30 12.89
CA PRO A 13 -14.69 -17.19 12.10
C PRO A 13 -14.72 -16.88 10.59
N ALA A 14 -13.56 -17.00 9.94
CA ALA A 14 -13.39 -16.77 8.51
C ALA A 14 -12.89 -18.06 7.83
N GLY A 15 -13.58 -18.52 6.78
CA GLY A 15 -13.07 -19.57 5.89
C GLY A 15 -12.02 -19.02 4.91
N PRO A 16 -11.29 -19.89 4.19
CA PRO A 16 -10.29 -19.47 3.20
C PRO A 16 -10.91 -18.67 2.04
N PRO A 17 -10.29 -17.55 1.60
CA PRO A 17 -10.77 -16.78 0.46
C PRO A 17 -10.25 -17.41 -0.84
N VAL A 18 -10.62 -18.67 -1.11
CA VAL A 18 -10.20 -19.41 -2.32
C VAL A 18 -11.20 -19.30 -3.47
N SER A 19 -12.30 -18.55 -3.29
CA SER A 19 -13.31 -18.35 -4.34
C SER A 19 -13.65 -16.88 -4.55
N LEU A 20 -14.01 -16.50 -5.78
CA LEU A 20 -14.54 -15.17 -6.11
C LEU A 20 -15.75 -14.80 -5.23
N ARG A 21 -16.55 -15.79 -4.83
CA ARG A 21 -17.69 -15.59 -3.92
C ARG A 21 -17.22 -15.11 -2.54
N ALA A 22 -16.13 -15.66 -2.00
CA ALA A 22 -15.57 -15.24 -0.71
C ALA A 22 -15.06 -13.79 -0.73
N TYR A 23 -14.34 -13.40 -1.79
CA TYR A 23 -13.92 -11.99 -1.97
C TYR A 23 -15.11 -11.05 -2.11
N ARG A 24 -16.10 -11.42 -2.92
CA ARG A 24 -17.34 -10.64 -3.06
C ARG A 24 -18.05 -10.48 -1.72
N ASP A 25 -18.16 -11.55 -0.95
CA ASP A 25 -18.85 -11.53 0.34
C ASP A 25 -18.10 -10.68 1.38
N PHE A 26 -16.76 -10.61 1.32
CA PHE A 26 -15.95 -9.71 2.13
C PHE A 26 -16.23 -8.24 1.87
N TYR A 27 -16.34 -7.85 0.61
CA TYR A 27 -16.58 -6.46 0.20
C TYR A 27 -18.06 -6.05 0.17
N ARG A 28 -19.00 -6.97 0.44
CA ARG A 28 -20.40 -6.61 0.72
C ARG A 28 -20.54 -5.81 2.01
N ASP A 29 -19.65 -5.99 2.98
CA ASP A 29 -19.62 -5.17 4.20
C ASP A 29 -19.10 -3.74 3.90
N PRO A 30 -19.88 -2.68 4.18
CA PRO A 30 -19.41 -1.30 4.06
C PRO A 30 -18.12 -1.01 4.81
N ALA A 31 -17.89 -1.66 5.97
CA ALA A 31 -16.66 -1.48 6.73
C ALA A 31 -15.43 -2.00 5.97
N SER A 32 -15.56 -3.13 5.26
CA SER A 32 -14.48 -3.68 4.43
C SER A 32 -14.14 -2.76 3.25
N ARG A 33 -15.13 -2.09 2.67
CA ARG A 33 -14.92 -1.10 1.60
C ARG A 33 -14.24 0.16 2.12
N LEU A 34 -14.68 0.68 3.27
CA LEU A 34 -14.00 1.78 3.95
C LEU A 34 -12.55 1.40 4.30
N ALA A 35 -12.35 0.18 4.79
CA ALA A 35 -11.02 -0.32 5.10
C ALA A 35 -10.11 -0.38 3.87
N LEU A 36 -10.63 -0.84 2.72
CA LEU A 36 -9.88 -0.81 1.47
C LEU A 36 -9.50 0.61 1.08
N LEU A 37 -10.43 1.57 1.15
CA LEU A 37 -10.16 2.97 0.84
C LEU A 37 -9.06 3.55 1.74
N VAL A 38 -9.21 3.43 3.07
CA VAL A 38 -8.24 3.96 4.03
C VAL A 38 -6.88 3.29 3.88
N THR A 39 -6.85 1.96 3.70
CA THR A 39 -5.62 1.21 3.47
C THR A 39 -4.94 1.65 2.19
N THR A 40 -5.70 1.80 1.10
CA THR A 40 -5.15 2.23 -0.19
C THR A 40 -4.57 3.63 -0.10
N LEU A 41 -5.30 4.58 0.49
CA LEU A 41 -4.80 5.95 0.68
C LEU A 41 -3.53 5.97 1.53
N THR A 42 -3.51 5.20 2.62
CA THR A 42 -2.34 5.14 3.51
C THR A 42 -1.14 4.50 2.81
N MET A 43 -1.32 3.34 2.19
CA MET A 43 -0.23 2.60 1.54
C MET A 43 0.32 3.32 0.32
N CYS A 44 -0.56 3.89 -0.52
CA CYS A 44 -0.15 4.48 -1.79
C CYS A 44 0.36 5.91 -1.63
N TYR A 45 -0.23 6.74 -0.74
CA TYR A 45 0.21 8.12 -0.57
C TYR A 45 1.19 8.30 0.59
N VAL A 46 0.90 7.75 1.77
CA VAL A 46 1.83 7.86 2.91
C VAL A 46 3.03 6.92 2.73
N GLY A 47 2.77 5.67 2.34
CA GLY A 47 3.83 4.74 1.95
C GLY A 47 4.58 5.21 0.70
N GLY A 48 3.85 5.71 -0.30
CA GLY A 48 4.46 6.32 -1.49
C GLY A 48 5.37 7.49 -1.16
N LEU A 49 5.00 8.36 -0.20
CA LEU A 49 5.87 9.47 0.23
C LEU A 49 7.16 8.99 0.87
N ALA A 50 7.07 8.00 1.76
CA ALA A 50 8.24 7.45 2.43
C ALA A 50 9.16 6.71 1.44
N MET A 51 8.60 5.92 0.52
CA MET A 51 9.39 5.25 -0.51
C MET A 51 9.96 6.24 -1.52
N PHE A 52 9.21 7.28 -1.90
CA PHE A 52 9.71 8.36 -2.75
C PHE A 52 10.91 9.05 -2.11
N TRP A 53 10.83 9.41 -0.83
CA TRP A 53 11.97 9.96 -0.10
C TRP A 53 13.16 8.99 -0.10
N PHE A 54 12.92 7.70 0.13
CA PHE A 54 13.97 6.70 0.14
C PHE A 54 14.67 6.57 -1.24
N HIS A 55 13.91 6.46 -2.32
CA HIS A 55 14.48 6.30 -3.66
C HIS A 55 15.06 7.61 -4.22
N ALA A 56 14.30 8.70 -4.17
CA ALA A 56 14.69 9.95 -4.82
C ALA A 56 15.76 10.73 -4.02
N ILE A 57 15.75 10.66 -2.68
CA ILE A 57 16.64 11.48 -1.83
C ILE A 57 17.73 10.64 -1.19
N TYR A 58 17.39 9.48 -0.61
CA TYR A 58 18.39 8.65 0.07
C TYR A 58 19.24 7.83 -0.90
N LEU A 59 18.65 7.30 -1.98
CA LEU A 59 19.37 6.56 -3.02
C LEU A 59 19.79 7.42 -4.22
N ASP A 60 19.33 8.67 -4.30
CA ASP A 60 19.66 9.60 -5.41
C ASP A 60 19.31 9.03 -6.81
N GLU A 61 18.21 8.28 -6.90
CA GLU A 61 17.71 7.71 -8.16
C GLU A 61 17.14 8.78 -9.11
N GLY A 62 17.02 10.02 -8.63
CA GLY A 62 16.58 11.16 -9.42
C GLY A 62 15.13 11.05 -9.91
N GLY A 63 14.77 11.95 -10.82
CA GLY A 63 13.41 12.08 -11.34
C GLY A 63 13.31 13.12 -12.45
N PRO A 64 12.19 13.19 -13.18
CA PRO A 64 11.95 14.21 -14.20
C PRO A 64 12.15 15.63 -13.66
N ALA A 65 12.31 16.59 -14.57
CA ALA A 65 12.51 18.01 -14.24
C ALA A 65 11.20 18.67 -13.77
N ILE A 66 10.67 18.21 -12.64
CA ILE A 66 9.45 18.67 -11.97
C ILE A 66 9.71 18.80 -10.48
N SER A 67 8.85 19.52 -9.76
CA SER A 67 8.96 19.56 -8.30
C SER A 67 8.77 18.18 -7.68
N TRP A 68 9.48 17.92 -6.58
CA TRP A 68 9.39 16.65 -5.86
C TRP A 68 7.95 16.31 -5.42
N VAL A 69 7.14 17.31 -5.11
CA VAL A 69 5.72 17.13 -4.73
C VAL A 69 4.92 16.58 -5.91
N VAL A 70 5.14 17.13 -7.12
CA VAL A 70 4.44 16.67 -8.34
C VAL A 70 4.88 15.26 -8.69
N HIS A 71 6.19 14.96 -8.59
CA HIS A 71 6.71 13.62 -8.85
C HIS A 71 6.14 12.58 -7.87
N TRP A 72 6.22 12.85 -6.57
CA TRP A 72 5.60 12.00 -5.55
C TRP A 72 4.10 11.77 -5.81
N LEU A 73 3.36 12.83 -6.16
CA LEU A 73 1.93 12.73 -6.41
C LEU A 73 1.63 11.89 -7.65
N LEU A 74 2.43 12.03 -8.71
CA LEU A 74 2.33 11.24 -9.93
C LEU A 74 2.55 9.75 -9.62
N ASP A 75 3.65 9.42 -8.95
CA ASP A 75 4.01 8.05 -8.58
C ASP A 75 2.95 7.43 -7.67
N SER A 76 2.51 8.16 -6.66
CA SER A 76 1.49 7.71 -5.72
C SER A 76 0.14 7.50 -6.40
N SER A 77 -0.18 8.26 -7.45
CA SER A 77 -1.42 8.10 -8.23
C SER A 77 -1.36 6.87 -9.14
N PHE A 78 -0.23 6.62 -9.80
CA PHE A 78 -0.01 5.36 -10.51
C PHE A 78 -0.06 4.17 -9.55
N GLY A 79 0.62 4.27 -8.40
CA GLY A 79 0.57 3.28 -7.33
C GLY A 79 -0.84 3.04 -6.83
N PHE A 80 -1.63 4.10 -6.62
CA PHE A 80 -3.04 3.98 -6.22
C PHE A 80 -3.83 3.13 -7.22
N VAL A 81 -3.75 3.44 -8.51
CA VAL A 81 -4.50 2.69 -9.54
C VAL A 81 -4.00 1.25 -9.67
N ALA A 82 -2.69 1.06 -9.73
CA ALA A 82 -2.08 -0.24 -9.99
C ALA A 82 -2.15 -1.19 -8.77
N LEU A 83 -2.03 -0.66 -7.55
CA LEU A 83 -1.91 -1.46 -6.33
C LEU A 83 -3.22 -1.62 -5.56
N THR A 84 -4.25 -0.81 -5.83
CA THR A 84 -5.59 -1.02 -5.22
C THR A 84 -6.13 -2.43 -5.47
N PRO A 85 -6.09 -2.98 -6.70
CA PRO A 85 -6.56 -4.34 -6.95
C PRO A 85 -5.77 -5.39 -6.15
N ALA A 86 -4.45 -5.20 -6.00
CA ALA A 86 -3.63 -6.09 -5.18
C ALA A 86 -4.02 -6.02 -3.71
N LEU A 87 -4.22 -4.82 -3.15
CA LEU A 87 -4.73 -4.64 -1.78
C LEU A 87 -6.10 -5.30 -1.59
N ALA A 88 -6.97 -5.22 -2.61
CA ALA A 88 -8.27 -5.87 -2.58
C ALA A 88 -8.17 -7.41 -2.48
N LEU A 89 -7.08 -8.00 -2.96
CA LEU A 89 -6.79 -9.42 -2.80
C LEU A 89 -6.05 -9.72 -1.48
N ILE A 90 -5.10 -8.87 -1.11
CA ILE A 90 -4.27 -9.05 0.09
C ILE A 90 -5.10 -8.97 1.37
N MET A 91 -6.03 -8.02 1.49
CA MET A 91 -6.73 -7.81 2.77
C MET A 91 -7.56 -9.04 3.20
N PRO A 92 -8.44 -9.62 2.37
CA PRO A 92 -9.21 -10.81 2.79
C PRO A 92 -8.30 -12.00 3.08
N PHE A 93 -7.23 -12.17 2.29
CA PHE A 93 -6.20 -13.19 2.52
C PHE A 93 -5.52 -13.00 3.88
N ALA A 94 -5.10 -11.79 4.22
CA ALA A 94 -4.45 -11.49 5.50
C ALA A 94 -5.38 -11.71 6.69
N VAL A 95 -6.67 -11.39 6.57
CA VAL A 95 -7.66 -11.71 7.62
C VAL A 95 -7.74 -13.22 7.84
N TRP A 96 -7.82 -14.00 6.77
CA TRP A 96 -7.84 -15.45 6.87
C TRP A 96 -6.55 -16.00 7.49
N ALA A 97 -5.39 -15.60 6.97
CA ALA A 97 -4.09 -16.08 7.45
C ALA A 97 -3.89 -15.79 8.94
N ALA A 98 -4.17 -14.56 9.38
CA ALA A 98 -4.05 -14.16 10.78
C ALA A 98 -4.93 -15.01 11.72
N ARG A 99 -6.15 -15.35 11.27
CA ARG A 99 -7.09 -16.17 12.05
C ARG A 99 -6.76 -17.66 12.04
N THR A 100 -6.18 -18.16 10.96
CA THR A 100 -5.68 -19.54 10.89
C THR A 100 -4.49 -19.73 11.83
N VAL A 101 -3.59 -18.75 11.89
CA VAL A 101 -2.40 -18.81 12.76
C VAL A 101 -2.75 -18.60 14.24
N ALA A 102 -3.66 -17.68 14.55
CA ALA A 102 -4.01 -17.33 15.93
C ALA A 102 -5.51 -17.44 16.22
N PRO A 103 -6.12 -18.63 16.08
CA PRO A 103 -7.58 -18.80 16.17
C PRO A 103 -8.15 -18.42 17.54
N ALA A 104 -7.37 -18.60 18.62
CA ALA A 104 -7.77 -18.30 19.99
C ALA A 104 -7.33 -16.92 20.49
N SER A 105 -6.37 -16.24 19.83
CA SER A 105 -5.76 -15.02 20.36
C SER A 105 -6.27 -13.75 19.67
N ARG A 106 -7.32 -13.18 20.25
CA ARG A 106 -7.95 -11.93 19.77
C ARG A 106 -6.99 -10.73 19.77
N HIS A 107 -6.02 -10.73 20.68
CA HIS A 107 -5.03 -9.66 20.79
C HIS A 107 -3.95 -9.76 19.71
N LEU A 108 -3.66 -10.97 19.21
CA LEU A 108 -2.58 -11.23 18.25
C LEU A 108 -3.04 -11.08 16.78
N ILE A 109 -4.31 -11.38 16.49
CA ILE A 109 -4.90 -11.27 15.14
C ILE A 109 -4.59 -9.93 14.42
N PRO A 110 -4.71 -8.75 15.05
CA PRO A 110 -4.47 -7.47 14.38
C PRO A 110 -3.00 -7.28 13.99
N TRP A 111 -2.09 -7.77 14.82
CA TRP A 111 -0.65 -7.72 14.56
C TRP A 111 -0.26 -8.68 13.44
N LEU A 112 -0.81 -9.90 13.45
CA LEU A 112 -0.60 -10.86 12.36
C LEU A 112 -1.22 -10.38 11.05
N TYR A 113 -2.41 -9.78 11.10
CA TYR A 113 -3.02 -9.14 9.93
C TYR A 113 -2.09 -8.08 9.35
N ALA A 114 -1.58 -7.19 10.20
CA ALA A 114 -0.67 -6.13 9.77
C ALA A 114 0.64 -6.67 9.19
N ALA A 115 1.22 -7.67 9.84
CA ALA A 115 2.44 -8.34 9.38
C ALA A 115 2.24 -9.01 8.02
N VAL A 116 1.18 -9.82 7.87
CA VAL A 116 0.87 -10.53 6.62
C VAL A 116 0.53 -9.56 5.49
N ALA A 117 -0.38 -8.61 5.73
CA ALA A 117 -0.81 -7.68 4.69
C ALA A 117 0.31 -6.70 4.29
N GLY A 118 1.07 -6.17 5.26
CA GLY A 118 2.21 -5.29 4.99
C GLY A 118 3.32 -6.01 4.21
N THR A 119 3.67 -7.23 4.60
CA THR A 119 4.69 -8.03 3.89
C THR A 119 4.23 -8.41 2.48
N ALA A 120 2.98 -8.85 2.33
CA ALA A 120 2.43 -9.18 1.01
C ALA A 120 2.41 -7.95 0.08
N PHE A 121 2.09 -6.77 0.62
CA PHE A 121 2.14 -5.52 -0.12
C PHE A 121 3.58 -5.13 -0.51
N ALA A 122 4.55 -5.33 0.38
CA ALA A 122 5.98 -5.14 0.07
C ALA A 122 6.42 -6.03 -1.10
N LEU A 123 6.00 -7.30 -1.11
CA LEU A 123 6.30 -8.23 -2.20
C LEU A 123 5.68 -7.78 -3.53
N VAL A 124 4.42 -7.34 -3.52
CA VAL A 124 3.75 -6.85 -4.74
C VAL A 124 4.39 -5.56 -5.26
N THR A 125 4.91 -4.71 -4.39
CA THR A 125 5.58 -3.46 -4.78
C THR A 125 7.05 -3.64 -5.12
N THR A 126 7.63 -4.82 -4.92
CA THR A 126 9.04 -5.13 -5.23
C THR A 126 9.43 -4.79 -6.69
N PRO A 127 8.65 -5.11 -7.73
CA PRO A 127 8.94 -4.66 -9.10
C PRO A 127 8.63 -3.18 -9.37
N GLY A 128 8.24 -2.41 -8.35
CA GLY A 128 7.86 -1.01 -8.42
C GLY A 128 8.91 -0.10 -9.08
N PRO A 129 10.20 -0.16 -8.70
CA PRO A 129 11.25 0.67 -9.33
C PRO A 129 11.33 0.46 -10.84
N ILE A 130 11.26 -0.79 -11.30
CA ILE A 130 11.27 -1.11 -12.73
C ILE A 130 10.03 -0.52 -13.42
N ALA A 131 8.86 -0.68 -12.82
CA ALA A 131 7.62 -0.13 -13.39
C ALA A 131 7.64 1.41 -13.41
N HIS A 132 8.22 2.04 -12.38
CA HIS A 132 8.44 3.48 -12.32
C HIS A 132 9.32 3.94 -13.48
N ASP A 133 10.50 3.34 -13.66
CA ASP A 133 11.46 3.78 -14.68
C ASP A 133 10.91 3.63 -16.11
N LEU A 134 10.09 2.61 -16.34
CA LEU A 134 9.46 2.38 -17.64
C LEU A 134 8.31 3.35 -17.95
N ILE A 135 7.68 3.95 -16.93
CA ILE A 135 6.45 4.75 -17.11
C ILE A 135 6.70 6.22 -16.84
N VAL A 136 7.33 6.55 -15.71
CA VAL A 136 7.51 7.91 -15.17
C VAL A 136 8.99 8.31 -15.04
N GLY A 137 9.91 7.39 -15.33
CA GLY A 137 11.34 7.65 -15.39
C GLY A 137 11.71 8.72 -16.42
N ARG A 138 12.90 9.33 -16.25
CA ARG A 138 13.41 10.34 -17.18
C ARG A 138 13.46 9.81 -18.62
N GLY A 139 13.04 10.63 -19.58
CA GLY A 139 13.03 10.25 -21.01
C GLY A 139 11.87 9.33 -21.41
N THR A 140 10.94 9.04 -20.50
CA THR A 140 9.67 8.41 -20.86
C THR A 140 8.67 9.44 -21.38
N TRP A 141 7.71 8.97 -22.18
CA TRP A 141 6.66 9.84 -22.72
C TRP A 141 5.87 10.55 -21.60
N VAL A 142 5.50 9.84 -20.52
CA VAL A 142 4.73 10.47 -19.42
C VAL A 142 5.57 11.53 -18.72
N ALA A 143 6.83 11.24 -18.42
CA ALA A 143 7.74 12.19 -17.80
C ALA A 143 7.88 13.47 -18.64
N GLU A 144 8.03 13.34 -19.97
CA GLU A 144 8.10 14.48 -20.88
C GLU A 144 6.83 15.33 -20.85
N GLN A 145 5.64 14.70 -20.93
CA GLN A 145 4.38 15.44 -20.89
C GLN A 145 4.20 16.19 -19.56
N VAL A 146 4.52 15.55 -18.44
CA VAL A 146 4.40 16.18 -17.11
C VAL A 146 5.44 17.29 -16.93
N THR A 147 6.67 17.10 -17.40
CA THR A 147 7.71 18.14 -17.39
C THR A 147 7.30 19.35 -18.24
N GLN A 148 6.70 19.14 -19.42
CA GLN A 148 6.20 20.24 -20.25
C GLN A 148 5.05 21.00 -19.58
N ALA A 149 4.16 20.30 -18.88
CA ALA A 149 2.98 20.91 -18.27
C ALA A 149 3.25 21.57 -16.91
N LEU A 150 4.12 20.98 -16.09
CA LEU A 150 4.25 21.28 -14.65
C LEU A 150 5.71 21.43 -14.19
N GLY A 151 6.67 21.39 -15.12
CA GLY A 151 8.09 21.39 -14.84
C GLY A 151 8.89 22.45 -15.59
N ASP A 152 10.19 22.20 -15.70
CA ASP A 152 11.12 23.02 -16.48
C ASP A 152 11.93 22.11 -17.43
N PRO A 153 11.56 22.06 -18.72
CA PRO A 153 12.28 21.26 -19.72
C PRO A 153 13.75 21.68 -19.92
N SER A 154 14.15 22.86 -19.45
CA SER A 154 15.51 23.39 -19.58
C SER A 154 16.38 23.17 -18.34
N ALA A 155 15.80 22.65 -17.25
CA ALA A 155 16.51 22.47 -16.00
C ALA A 155 17.65 21.43 -16.16
N PRO A 156 18.88 21.75 -15.72
CA PRO A 156 19.95 20.78 -15.69
C PRO A 156 19.64 19.72 -14.61
N LEU A 157 19.61 18.45 -15.02
CA LEU A 157 19.40 17.33 -14.11
C LEU A 157 20.74 16.67 -13.78
N ALA A 158 21.01 16.49 -12.50
CA ALA A 158 22.14 15.67 -12.06
C ALA A 158 21.97 14.23 -12.57
N PRO A 159 23.04 13.52 -12.96
CA PRO A 159 22.97 12.10 -13.31
C PRO A 159 22.32 11.31 -12.16
N ALA A 160 21.36 10.45 -12.48
CA ALA A 160 20.78 9.54 -11.51
C ALA A 160 21.79 8.45 -11.15
N ALA A 161 21.77 8.00 -9.89
CA ALA A 161 22.48 6.78 -9.52
C ALA A 161 21.89 5.58 -10.27
N ASP A 162 22.75 4.79 -10.92
CA ASP A 162 22.33 3.59 -11.66
C ASP A 162 22.42 2.37 -10.75
N TYR A 163 21.28 1.80 -10.41
CA TYR A 163 21.17 0.58 -9.63
C TYR A 163 20.74 -0.59 -10.54
N PRO A 164 21.46 -1.72 -10.53
CA PRO A 164 21.00 -2.91 -11.24
C PRO A 164 19.58 -3.31 -10.79
N PRO A 165 18.70 -3.83 -11.67
CA PRO A 165 17.30 -4.09 -11.33
C PRO A 165 17.10 -4.97 -10.09
N LEU A 166 17.96 -5.98 -9.90
CA LEU A 166 17.92 -6.84 -8.72
C LEU A 166 18.24 -6.07 -7.42
N ALA A 167 19.17 -5.12 -7.48
CA ALA A 167 19.53 -4.27 -6.34
C ALA A 167 18.37 -3.34 -5.97
N ALA A 168 17.77 -2.67 -6.96
CA ALA A 168 16.61 -1.80 -6.76
C ALA A 168 15.41 -2.57 -6.17
N MET A 169 15.12 -3.78 -6.69
CA MET A 169 14.09 -4.66 -6.14
C MET A 169 14.41 -5.10 -4.69
N ALA A 170 15.67 -5.44 -4.41
CA ALA A 170 16.09 -5.84 -3.06
C ALA A 170 15.97 -4.68 -2.06
N GLN A 171 16.35 -3.46 -2.46
CA GLN A 171 16.19 -2.24 -1.66
C GLN A 171 14.71 -1.92 -1.43
N GLN A 172 13.88 -1.98 -2.47
CA GLN A 172 12.43 -1.81 -2.39
C GLN A 172 11.80 -2.79 -1.40
N LEU A 173 12.17 -4.08 -1.47
CA LEU A 173 11.65 -5.09 -0.54
C LEU A 173 12.17 -4.87 0.89
N GLY A 174 13.48 -4.62 1.03
CA GLY A 174 14.15 -4.44 2.31
C GLY A 174 13.63 -3.24 3.10
N ALA A 175 13.42 -2.10 2.44
CA ALA A 175 12.80 -0.92 3.04
C ALA A 175 11.26 -1.09 3.16
N GLY A 176 10.64 -1.72 2.16
CA GLY A 176 9.20 -1.86 2.07
C GLY A 176 8.59 -2.73 3.18
N VAL A 177 9.19 -3.87 3.52
CA VAL A 177 8.64 -4.76 4.57
C VAL A 177 8.43 -4.03 5.91
N PRO A 178 9.45 -3.43 6.55
CA PRO A 178 9.26 -2.75 7.82
C PRO A 178 8.31 -1.56 7.69
N LEU A 179 8.39 -0.78 6.61
CA LEU A 179 7.52 0.37 6.37
C LEU A 179 6.05 -0.04 6.26
N TYR A 180 5.72 -0.96 5.35
CA TYR A 180 4.32 -1.31 5.07
C TYR A 180 3.68 -2.10 6.22
N VAL A 181 4.45 -2.87 6.99
CA VAL A 181 3.96 -3.47 8.22
C VAL A 181 3.60 -2.39 9.24
N ALA A 182 4.48 -1.39 9.46
CA ALA A 182 4.19 -0.29 10.37
C ALA A 182 2.97 0.54 9.93
N LEU A 183 2.84 0.83 8.63
CA LEU A 183 1.68 1.52 8.08
C LEU A 183 0.39 0.70 8.20
N MET A 184 0.48 -0.64 8.14
CA MET A 184 -0.69 -1.49 8.29
C MET A 184 -1.15 -1.57 9.75
N VAL A 185 -0.21 -1.51 10.70
CA VAL A 185 -0.51 -1.31 12.13
C VAL A 185 -1.24 0.02 12.33
N LEU A 186 -0.71 1.11 11.78
CA LEU A 186 -1.32 2.44 11.86
C LEU A 186 -2.74 2.44 11.25
N THR A 187 -2.88 1.89 10.05
CA THR A 187 -4.16 1.75 9.35
C THR A 187 -5.17 0.97 10.20
N THR A 188 -4.73 -0.13 10.81
CA THR A 188 -5.57 -0.94 11.70
C THR A 188 -6.03 -0.13 12.92
N ALA A 189 -5.15 0.69 13.51
CA ALA A 189 -5.49 1.57 14.63
C ALA A 189 -6.51 2.65 14.22
N VAL A 190 -6.33 3.28 13.05
CA VAL A 190 -7.28 4.25 12.48
C VAL A 190 -8.64 3.61 12.24
N LEU A 191 -8.69 2.44 11.60
CA LEU A 191 -9.94 1.73 11.32
C LEU A 191 -10.67 1.33 12.61
N ARG A 192 -9.94 0.94 13.65
CA ARG A 192 -10.52 0.69 14.98
C ARG A 192 -11.16 1.94 15.55
N ALA A 193 -10.52 3.10 15.43
CA ALA A 193 -11.07 4.36 15.91
C ALA A 193 -12.33 4.76 15.13
N LEU A 194 -12.30 4.65 13.80
CA LEU A 194 -13.41 5.00 12.90
C LEU A 194 -14.62 4.08 13.04
N LEU A 195 -14.40 2.80 13.32
CA LEU A 195 -15.45 1.77 13.37
C LEU A 195 -15.93 1.45 14.80
N LYS A 196 -15.47 2.19 15.81
CA LYS A 196 -15.99 2.07 17.18
C LYS A 196 -17.51 2.29 17.15
N PRO A 197 -18.32 1.38 17.71
CA PRO A 197 -19.74 1.65 17.91
C PRO A 197 -19.89 2.93 18.72
N ALA A 198 -20.84 3.81 18.34
CA ALA A 198 -21.25 4.91 19.20
C ALA A 198 -21.58 4.32 20.58
N ALA A 199 -21.03 4.90 21.64
CA ALA A 199 -21.35 4.46 23.00
C ALA A 199 -22.88 4.45 23.14
N PRO A 200 -23.49 3.40 23.72
CA PRO A 200 -24.92 3.37 23.95
C PRO A 200 -25.27 4.59 24.80
N GLY A 201 -25.83 5.61 24.16
CA GLY A 201 -26.33 6.79 24.81
C GLY A 201 -27.47 6.35 25.72
N ARG A 202 -27.33 6.70 27.00
CA ARG A 202 -28.38 6.66 28.01
C ARG A 202 -29.64 7.31 27.44
N SER A 203 -30.61 6.49 27.03
CA SER A 203 -32.00 6.91 26.83
C SER A 203 -32.71 6.85 28.17
#